data_AF-A0A6F9A8Z9-F1
#
_entry.id   AF-A0A6F9A8Z9-F1
#
_cell.length_a   1.000
_cell.length_b   1.000
_cell.length_c   1.000
_cell.angle_alpha   90.00
_cell.angle_beta   90.00
_cell.angle_gamma   90.00
#
_symmetry.space_group_name_H-M   'P 1'
#
loop_
_entity.id
_entity.type
_entity.pdbx_description
1 polymer ?
#
loop_
_entity_poly.entity_id
_entity_poly.type
_entity_poly.pdbx_seq_one_letter_code
_entity_poly.pdbx_strand_id
1 'polypeptide(L)'
;MIHSLFLVNSSGDIFLEKHWKSVVSRSVCDYFFEAQERASEPENVPPVIPTPHHYLISVLRHSIYFVAVIQSEVPPLFVIEFLHRVVDTFQDYFGVCTEAAIKDNVVVVYELLEEMLDNGFPLATESNILKELIKPPTILRTVVNTITGSTNVGEQLPTGQLSVVPWRRTGVKYTNNEAYFDVVEEIDAIIDKSGSTITAEIQGVIDACNPRLLDDVSFHPCVRFKRWEAERILSFIPPDGNFRLLSYHVSSQNLVAIPVYVKHNITFREGSSQGRFELTLGPKQTMGKGVEAVLVSSQLPRGVLNTNLNPTQGTYTFDPVTKLLSWDVGKINPQKLPSLKGSMSLQAGASKPDENPTINIQTEGESVGYVRGEVQTIQRHQVHDQSWQIPGPDIEAGLATLWPLHHNHYCTTERRGGGGE
;
A
#
# COMPACT_ATOMS: atom_id res chain seq x y z
N MET A 1 -2.02 -13.69 24.66
CA MET A 1 -0.80 -13.25 23.94
C MET A 1 -0.34 -14.30 22.96
N ILE A 2 0.57 -13.95 22.05
CA ILE A 2 1.03 -14.81 20.95
C ILE A 2 1.93 -15.93 21.50
N HIS A 3 1.58 -17.18 21.25
CA HIS A 3 2.35 -18.36 21.68
C HIS A 3 3.34 -18.81 20.63
N SER A 4 2.91 -18.81 19.37
CA SER A 4 3.66 -19.36 18.25
C SER A 4 3.30 -18.66 16.94
N LEU A 5 4.23 -18.70 16.00
CA LEU A 5 4.08 -18.22 14.64
C LEU A 5 4.53 -19.33 13.70
N PHE A 6 3.68 -19.65 12.74
CA PHE A 6 3.97 -20.57 11.66
C PHE A 6 3.92 -19.82 10.33
N LEU A 7 4.90 -20.07 9.45
CA LEU A 7 4.90 -19.57 8.08
C LEU A 7 4.58 -20.73 7.14
N VAL A 8 3.53 -20.55 6.35
CA VAL A 8 2.99 -21.57 5.45
C VAL A 8 3.09 -21.06 4.02
N ASN A 9 3.67 -21.88 3.13
CA ASN A 9 3.77 -21.53 1.72
C ASN A 9 2.45 -21.82 0.96
N SER A 10 2.42 -21.49 -0.33
CA SER A 10 1.28 -21.71 -1.21
C SER A 10 0.93 -23.19 -1.45
N SER A 11 1.86 -24.11 -1.13
CA SER A 11 1.65 -25.56 -1.24
C SER A 11 1.07 -26.19 0.04
N GLY A 12 0.91 -25.39 1.11
CA GLY A 12 0.45 -25.87 2.41
C GLY A 12 1.57 -26.38 3.33
N ASP A 13 2.84 -26.17 3.00
CA ASP A 13 3.96 -26.61 3.83
C ASP A 13 4.33 -25.54 4.87
N ILE A 14 4.45 -25.98 6.13
CA ILE A 14 5.05 -25.18 7.21
C ILE A 14 6.57 -25.21 7.04
N PHE A 15 7.15 -24.12 6.57
CA PHE A 15 8.59 -24.04 6.31
C PHE A 15 9.38 -23.31 7.41
N LEU A 16 8.71 -22.56 8.29
CA LEU A 16 9.31 -21.94 9.46
C LEU A 16 8.31 -21.91 10.62
N GLU A 17 8.79 -22.15 11.83
CA GLU A 17 8.00 -22.00 13.06
C GLU A 17 8.85 -21.37 14.18
N LYS A 18 8.21 -20.54 15.01
CA LYS A 18 8.81 -19.96 16.21
C LYS A 18 7.81 -20.05 17.36
N HIS A 19 8.29 -20.49 18.52
CA HIS A 19 7.54 -20.55 19.77
C HIS A 19 8.16 -19.59 20.80
N TRP A 20 7.33 -18.84 21.52
CA TRP A 20 7.78 -17.89 22.56
C TRP A 20 7.36 -18.27 23.97
N LYS A 21 6.35 -19.13 24.14
CA LYS A 21 5.85 -19.55 25.46
C LYS A 21 6.03 -21.03 25.70
N SER A 22 5.31 -21.83 24.94
CA SER A 22 5.40 -23.29 24.96
C SER A 22 5.41 -23.79 23.53
N VAL A 23 6.03 -24.96 23.33
CA VAL A 23 5.98 -25.64 22.03
C VAL A 23 4.53 -25.99 21.72
N VAL A 24 4.04 -25.49 20.59
CA VAL A 24 2.69 -25.78 20.08
C VAL A 24 2.84 -26.79 18.95
N SER A 25 2.09 -27.90 19.03
CA SER A 25 2.09 -28.92 17.98
C SER A 25 1.61 -28.35 16.64
N ARG A 26 2.28 -28.73 15.55
CA ARG A 26 1.87 -28.40 14.17
C ARG A 26 0.46 -28.85 13.82
N SER A 27 -0.07 -29.88 14.49
CA SER A 27 -1.46 -30.34 14.33
C SER A 27 -2.50 -29.25 14.63
N VAL A 28 -2.12 -28.18 15.35
CA VAL A 28 -3.01 -27.02 15.50
C VAL A 28 -3.31 -26.35 14.15
N CYS A 29 -2.40 -26.42 13.19
CA CYS A 29 -2.57 -25.86 11.85
C CYS A 29 -3.52 -26.69 10.97
N ASP A 30 -3.90 -27.90 11.37
CA ASP A 30 -4.88 -28.72 10.63
C ASP A 30 -6.21 -27.97 10.47
N TYR A 31 -6.63 -27.20 11.49
CA TYR A 31 -7.81 -26.34 11.41
C TYR A 31 -7.65 -25.20 10.40
N PHE A 32 -6.43 -24.68 10.23
CA PHE A 32 -6.12 -23.67 9.22
C PHE A 32 -6.15 -24.29 7.81
N PHE A 33 -5.54 -25.47 7.63
CA PHE A 33 -5.57 -26.18 6.35
C PHE A 33 -7.00 -26.56 5.94
N GLU A 34 -7.84 -27.02 6.86
CA GLU A 34 -9.26 -27.29 6.57
C GLU A 34 -10.02 -26.01 6.15
N ALA A 35 -9.68 -24.86 6.74
CA ALA A 35 -10.24 -23.58 6.32
C ALA A 35 -9.72 -23.15 4.93
N GLN A 36 -8.44 -23.42 4.65
CA GLN A 36 -7.82 -23.17 3.35
C GLN A 36 -8.45 -24.00 2.23
N GLU A 37 -8.68 -25.29 2.46
CA GLU A 37 -9.33 -26.19 1.48
C GLU A 37 -10.77 -25.79 1.17
N ARG A 38 -11.47 -25.18 2.12
CA ARG A 38 -12.85 -24.69 1.93
C ARG A 38 -12.93 -23.36 1.20
N ALA A 39 -11.86 -22.57 1.18
CA ALA A 39 -11.85 -21.26 0.55
C ALA A 39 -11.72 -21.40 -0.97
N SER A 40 -12.50 -20.62 -1.73
CA SER A 40 -12.42 -20.61 -3.19
C SER A 40 -11.11 -19.98 -3.70
N GLU A 41 -10.56 -19.05 -2.93
CA GLU A 41 -9.33 -18.34 -3.22
C GLU A 41 -8.53 -18.16 -1.92
N PRO A 42 -7.20 -18.03 -1.98
CA PRO A 42 -6.37 -17.86 -0.77
C PRO A 42 -6.79 -16.69 0.13
N GLU A 43 -7.31 -15.62 -0.45
CA GLU A 43 -7.76 -14.42 0.28
C GLU A 43 -9.07 -14.64 1.05
N ASN A 44 -9.85 -15.65 0.68
CA ASN A 44 -11.13 -15.98 1.31
C ASN A 44 -10.98 -16.86 2.56
N VAL A 45 -9.76 -17.22 2.96
CA VAL A 45 -9.50 -17.94 4.21
C VAL A 45 -9.83 -17.01 5.39
N PRO A 46 -10.69 -17.43 6.34
CA PRO A 46 -11.03 -16.61 7.50
C PRO A 46 -9.76 -16.21 8.28
N PRO A 47 -9.56 -14.91 8.59
CA PRO A 47 -8.35 -14.45 9.25
C PRO A 47 -8.28 -14.84 10.73
N VAL A 48 -9.39 -15.29 11.31
CA VAL A 48 -9.48 -15.77 12.70
C VAL A 48 -10.22 -17.10 12.71
N ILE A 49 -9.55 -18.16 13.15
CA ILE A 49 -10.09 -19.53 13.19
C ILE A 49 -10.07 -20.02 14.65
N PRO A 50 -11.24 -20.28 15.25
CA PRO A 50 -11.30 -20.87 16.59
C PRO A 50 -10.98 -22.37 16.53
N THR A 51 -10.21 -22.84 17.50
CA THR A 51 -9.92 -24.27 17.74
C THR A 51 -10.32 -24.62 19.18
N PRO A 52 -10.35 -25.90 19.60
CA PRO A 52 -10.78 -26.28 20.95
C PRO A 52 -10.01 -25.61 22.10
N HIS A 53 -8.73 -25.29 21.89
CA HIS A 53 -7.84 -24.78 22.95
C HIS A 53 -7.05 -23.53 22.55
N HIS A 54 -7.11 -23.12 21.29
CA HIS A 54 -6.37 -21.99 20.73
C HIS A 54 -7.24 -21.21 19.74
N TYR A 55 -6.80 -20.02 19.38
CA TYR A 55 -7.25 -19.33 18.18
C TYR A 55 -6.07 -19.17 17.24
N LEU A 56 -6.32 -19.36 15.95
CA LEU A 56 -5.38 -19.08 14.89
C LEU A 56 -5.75 -17.73 14.29
N ILE A 57 -4.76 -16.85 14.16
CA ILE A 57 -4.93 -15.55 13.51
C ILE A 57 -3.92 -15.49 12.38
N SER A 58 -4.39 -15.28 11.15
CA SER A 58 -3.54 -15.36 9.96
C SER A 58 -3.66 -14.15 9.05
N VAL A 59 -2.54 -13.79 8.42
CA VAL A 59 -2.49 -12.85 7.30
C VAL A 59 -1.81 -13.50 6.10
N LEU A 60 -2.28 -13.19 4.89
CA LEU A 60 -1.67 -13.62 3.62
C LEU A 60 -0.90 -12.44 3.02
N ARG A 61 0.41 -12.60 2.82
CA ARG A 61 1.27 -11.60 2.17
C ARG A 61 2.32 -12.28 1.32
N HIS A 62 2.57 -11.78 0.11
CA HIS A 62 3.57 -12.33 -0.81
C HIS A 62 3.43 -13.86 -1.02
N SER A 63 2.19 -14.35 -1.10
CA SER A 63 1.85 -15.78 -1.22
C SER A 63 2.31 -16.66 -0.05
N ILE A 64 2.55 -16.08 1.13
CA ILE A 64 2.89 -16.75 2.38
C ILE A 64 1.82 -16.43 3.42
N TYR A 65 1.31 -17.43 4.11
CA TYR A 65 0.50 -17.22 5.31
C TYR A 65 1.37 -17.12 6.54
N PHE A 66 1.15 -16.08 7.32
CA PHE A 66 1.72 -15.90 8.65
C PHE A 66 0.63 -16.23 9.66
N VAL A 67 0.73 -17.40 10.30
CA VAL A 67 -0.30 -17.95 11.19
C VAL A 67 0.17 -17.86 12.64
N ALA A 68 -0.37 -16.91 13.39
CA ALA A 68 -0.15 -16.77 14.82
C ALA A 68 -1.11 -17.67 15.61
N VAL A 69 -0.60 -18.29 16.66
CA VAL A 69 -1.40 -19.07 17.62
C VAL A 69 -1.51 -18.31 18.92
N ILE A 70 -2.73 -18.12 19.41
CA ILE A 70 -3.02 -17.55 20.73
C ILE A 70 -3.84 -18.55 21.56
N GLN A 71 -3.62 -18.58 22.87
CA GLN A 71 -4.38 -19.44 23.79
C GLN A 71 -5.39 -18.66 24.64
N SER A 72 -5.16 -17.35 24.80
CA SER A 72 -6.05 -16.45 25.54
C SER A 72 -6.66 -15.46 24.58
N GLU A 73 -7.88 -15.02 24.86
CA GLU A 73 -8.53 -13.96 24.10
C GLU A 73 -7.67 -12.68 24.14
N VAL A 74 -7.39 -12.14 22.96
CA VAL A 74 -6.73 -10.85 22.74
C VAL A 74 -7.42 -10.16 21.58
N PRO A 75 -7.41 -8.82 21.50
CA PRO A 75 -7.96 -8.11 20.33
C PRO A 75 -7.32 -8.64 19.04
N PRO A 76 -8.08 -9.21 18.08
CA PRO A 76 -7.48 -9.85 16.90
C PRO A 76 -6.67 -8.87 16.03
N LEU A 77 -7.12 -7.62 15.93
CA LEU A 77 -6.44 -6.56 15.19
C LEU A 77 -5.02 -6.30 15.70
N PHE A 78 -4.78 -6.47 17.00
CA PHE A 78 -3.44 -6.33 17.57
C PHE A 78 -2.48 -7.39 17.02
N VAL A 79 -2.95 -8.63 16.90
CA VAL A 79 -2.14 -9.73 16.36
C VAL A 79 -1.95 -9.56 14.85
N ILE A 80 -3.00 -9.16 14.12
CA ILE A 80 -2.93 -8.88 12.68
C ILE A 80 -1.91 -7.78 12.38
N GLU A 81 -1.95 -6.68 13.13
CA GLU A 81 -0.99 -5.57 12.99
C GLU A 81 0.45 -6.02 13.25
N PHE A 82 0.67 -6.81 14.31
CA PHE A 82 1.98 -7.38 14.58
C PHE A 82 2.48 -8.25 13.43
N LEU A 83 1.62 -9.09 12.84
CA LEU A 83 2.01 -9.93 11.69
C LEU A 83 2.37 -9.09 10.46
N HIS A 84 1.65 -8.00 10.20
CA HIS A 84 2.04 -7.05 9.15
C HIS A 84 3.40 -6.40 9.44
N ARG A 85 3.68 -6.02 10.69
CA ARG A 85 5.00 -5.51 11.08
C ARG A 85 6.13 -6.52 10.88
N VAL A 86 5.89 -7.81 11.12
CA VAL A 86 6.86 -8.88 10.81
C VAL A 86 7.13 -8.95 9.30
N VAL A 87 6.09 -8.93 8.47
CA VAL A 87 6.21 -8.94 7.01
C VAL A 87 7.03 -7.75 6.52
N ASP A 88 6.72 -6.55 6.99
CA ASP A 88 7.40 -5.33 6.58
C ASP A 88 8.87 -5.32 7.03
N THR A 89 9.15 -5.83 8.23
CA THR A 89 10.52 -5.99 8.73
C THR A 89 11.32 -6.93 7.82
N PHE A 90 10.75 -8.06 7.40
CA PHE A 90 11.43 -8.97 6.48
C PHE A 90 11.66 -8.32 5.11
N GLN A 91 10.67 -7.61 4.58
CA GLN A 91 10.81 -6.87 3.32
C GLN A 91 11.94 -5.84 3.41
N ASP A 92 12.03 -5.10 4.52
CA ASP A 92 13.01 -4.05 4.71
C ASP A 92 14.44 -4.58 4.98
N TYR A 93 14.56 -5.77 5.60
CA TYR A 93 15.85 -6.42 5.82
C TYR A 93 16.40 -7.15 4.59
N PHE A 94 15.52 -7.80 3.82
CA PHE A 94 15.92 -8.71 2.74
C PHE A 94 15.59 -8.16 1.35
N GLY A 95 14.93 -6.99 1.27
CA GLY A 95 14.44 -6.39 0.03
C GLY A 95 13.16 -7.03 -0.53
N VAL A 96 12.94 -8.31 -0.22
CA VAL A 96 11.76 -9.10 -0.61
C VAL A 96 11.35 -10.04 0.52
N CYS A 97 10.04 -10.30 0.66
CA CYS A 97 9.50 -11.26 1.61
C CYS A 97 9.04 -12.53 0.86
N THR A 98 10.00 -13.41 0.51
CA THR A 98 9.72 -14.69 -0.18
C THR A 98 10.23 -15.87 0.63
N GLU A 99 9.71 -17.08 0.36
CA GLU A 99 10.15 -18.31 1.05
C GLU A 99 11.67 -18.51 0.93
N ALA A 100 12.24 -18.26 -0.26
CA ALA A 100 13.68 -18.37 -0.49
C ALA A 100 14.46 -17.35 0.35
N ALA A 101 14.08 -16.07 0.33
CA ALA A 101 14.77 -15.03 1.09
C ALA A 101 14.72 -15.28 2.61
N ILE A 102 13.59 -15.79 3.12
CA ILE A 102 13.43 -16.14 4.54
C ILE A 102 14.31 -17.34 4.89
N LYS A 103 14.35 -18.39 4.06
CA LYS A 103 15.19 -19.58 4.29
C LYS A 103 16.68 -19.26 4.23
N ASP A 104 17.10 -18.44 3.26
CA ASP A 104 18.50 -18.03 3.10
C ASP A 104 19.02 -17.20 4.28
N ASN A 105 18.11 -16.52 5.00
CA ASN A 105 18.43 -15.64 6.13
C ASN A 105 17.83 -16.14 7.47
N VAL A 106 17.61 -17.44 7.61
CA VAL A 106 16.87 -18.04 8.74
C VAL A 106 17.40 -17.62 10.12
N VAL A 107 18.71 -17.45 10.28
CA VAL A 107 19.33 -17.02 11.55
C VAL A 107 18.88 -15.60 11.91
N VAL A 108 18.98 -14.66 10.97
CA VAL A 108 18.55 -13.26 11.16
C VAL A 108 17.04 -13.19 11.38
N VAL A 109 16.27 -14.04 10.69
CA VAL A 109 14.81 -14.14 10.90
C VAL A 109 14.50 -14.53 12.35
N TYR A 110 15.17 -15.54 12.92
CA TYR A 110 14.97 -15.91 14.31
C TYR A 110 15.40 -14.81 15.29
N GLU A 111 16.55 -14.16 15.05
CA GLU A 111 17.00 -13.01 15.85
C GLU A 111 15.95 -11.89 15.85
N LEU A 112 15.41 -11.54 14.67
CA LEU A 112 14.38 -10.51 14.53
C LEU A 112 13.09 -10.89 15.27
N LEU A 113 12.61 -12.12 15.09
CA LEU A 113 11.40 -12.60 15.75
C LEU A 113 11.54 -12.64 17.29
N GLU A 114 12.74 -12.87 17.81
CA GLU A 114 13.01 -12.79 19.25
C GLU A 114 13.05 -11.37 19.78
N GLU A 115 13.63 -10.43 19.03
CA GLU A 115 13.66 -9.02 19.45
C GLU A 115 12.30 -8.33 19.30
N MET A 116 11.52 -8.71 18.28
CA MET A 116 10.20 -8.15 18.03
C MET A 116 9.15 -8.57 19.05
N LEU A 117 9.30 -9.74 19.67
CA LEU A 117 8.29 -10.34 20.55
C LEU A 117 8.93 -11.05 21.73
N ASP A 118 8.63 -10.57 22.95
CA ASP A 118 9.07 -11.18 24.20
C ASP A 118 7.90 -11.81 24.96
N ASN A 119 7.99 -13.10 25.29
CA ASN A 119 6.95 -13.87 25.99
C ASN A 119 5.53 -13.70 25.41
N GLY A 120 5.44 -13.48 24.10
CA GLY A 120 4.19 -13.28 23.37
C GLY A 120 3.68 -11.84 23.30
N PHE A 121 4.43 -10.87 23.84
CA PHE A 121 4.15 -9.43 23.78
C PHE A 121 5.10 -8.75 22.80
N PRO A 122 4.60 -7.97 21.82
CA PRO A 122 5.43 -7.12 20.97
C PRO A 122 6.26 -6.15 21.80
N LEU A 123 7.56 -6.07 21.50
CA LEU A 123 8.52 -5.21 22.18
C LEU A 123 9.09 -4.15 21.23
N ALA A 124 10.04 -4.54 20.37
CA ALA A 124 10.69 -3.64 19.42
C ALA A 124 10.26 -3.95 17.98
N THR A 125 9.34 -3.17 17.43
CA THR A 125 8.84 -3.35 16.05
C THR A 125 9.30 -2.25 15.09
N GLU A 126 10.11 -1.31 15.56
CA GLU A 126 10.64 -0.20 14.76
C GLU A 126 11.89 -0.64 14.01
N SER A 127 11.85 -0.59 12.68
CA SER A 127 12.96 -1.01 11.81
C SER A 127 14.29 -0.34 12.17
N ASN A 128 14.30 0.97 12.43
CA ASN A 128 15.53 1.69 12.75
C ASN A 128 16.18 1.20 14.06
N ILE A 129 15.38 0.78 15.05
CA ILE A 129 15.89 0.18 16.28
C ILE A 129 16.40 -1.23 16.00
N LEU A 130 15.61 -2.03 15.30
CA LEU A 130 15.98 -3.40 14.95
C LEU A 130 17.30 -3.41 14.18
N LYS A 131 17.53 -2.51 13.23
CA LYS A 131 18.75 -2.44 12.41
C LYS A 131 20.01 -2.07 13.20
N GLU A 132 19.85 -1.41 14.35
CA GLU A 132 20.95 -1.17 15.28
C GLU A 132 21.30 -2.42 16.09
N LEU A 133 20.28 -3.16 16.55
CA LEU A 133 20.42 -4.38 17.33
C LEU A 133 20.87 -5.57 16.49
N ILE A 134 20.22 -5.79 15.37
CA ILE A 134 20.39 -6.90 14.45
C ILE A 134 20.64 -6.28 13.09
N LYS A 135 21.90 -6.26 12.68
CA LYS A 135 22.28 -5.52 11.48
C LYS A 135 21.90 -6.31 10.21
N PRO A 136 21.35 -5.67 9.17
CA PRO A 136 20.94 -6.38 7.95
C PRO A 136 22.09 -7.14 7.27
N PRO A 137 21.82 -8.33 6.71
CA PRO A 137 22.79 -9.09 5.95
C PRO A 137 23.11 -8.34 4.65
N THR A 138 24.37 -7.96 4.46
CA THR A 138 24.88 -7.35 3.22
C THR A 138 25.97 -8.24 2.63
N ILE A 139 26.07 -8.32 1.30
CA ILE A 139 27.00 -9.23 0.59
C ILE A 139 28.44 -9.08 1.11
N LEU A 140 28.92 -7.85 1.27
CA LEU A 140 30.26 -7.57 1.78
C LEU A 140 30.45 -8.04 3.23
N ARG A 141 29.38 -8.04 4.02
CA ARG A 141 29.42 -8.36 5.44
C ARG A 141 29.35 -9.86 5.72
N THR A 142 28.60 -10.61 4.92
CA THR A 142 28.60 -12.08 4.97
C THR A 142 30.02 -12.62 4.79
N VAL A 143 30.78 -12.01 3.87
CA VAL A 143 32.20 -12.33 3.65
C VAL A 143 33.05 -11.92 4.85
N VAL A 144 32.87 -10.73 5.42
CA VAL A 144 33.64 -10.29 6.59
C VAL A 144 33.38 -11.19 7.80
N ASN A 145 32.12 -11.45 8.16
CA ASN A 145 31.78 -12.28 9.32
C ASN A 145 32.32 -13.72 9.22
N THR A 146 32.36 -14.28 8.00
CA THR A 146 32.95 -15.61 7.75
C THR A 146 34.47 -15.61 8.00
N ILE A 147 35.14 -14.49 7.77
CA ILE A 147 36.59 -14.34 7.92
C ILE A 147 36.97 -13.92 9.35
N THR A 148 36.16 -13.09 10.00
CA THR A 148 36.46 -12.50 11.33
C THR A 148 35.79 -13.22 12.49
N GLY A 149 34.83 -14.11 12.23
CA GLY A 149 34.04 -14.78 13.28
C GLY A 149 33.10 -13.83 14.04
N SER A 150 32.81 -12.65 13.50
CA SER A 150 31.95 -11.65 14.14
C SER A 150 30.46 -11.94 13.93
N THR A 151 29.62 -11.60 14.92
CA THR A 151 28.17 -11.78 14.90
C THR A 151 27.44 -10.57 14.27
N ASN A 152 26.17 -10.76 13.92
CA ASN A 152 25.31 -9.69 13.39
C ASN A 152 24.71 -8.78 14.47
N VAL A 153 24.81 -9.20 15.73
CA VAL A 153 24.29 -8.49 16.90
C VAL A 153 25.18 -7.28 17.23
N GLY A 154 24.55 -6.12 17.48
CA GLY A 154 25.23 -4.92 17.91
C GLY A 154 25.84 -5.05 19.31
N GLU A 155 27.06 -4.52 19.51
CA GLU A 155 27.72 -4.53 20.83
C GLU A 155 27.17 -3.47 21.80
N GLN A 156 26.40 -2.50 21.29
CA GLN A 156 25.82 -1.40 22.08
C GLN A 156 24.31 -1.36 21.89
N LEU A 157 23.59 -1.17 22.99
CA LEU A 157 22.14 -1.00 22.97
C LEU A 157 21.76 0.33 22.28
N PRO A 158 20.70 0.34 21.46
CA PRO A 158 20.18 1.55 20.83
C PRO A 158 19.84 2.62 21.85
N THR A 159 20.34 3.84 21.63
CA THR A 159 19.93 5.00 22.45
C THR A 159 18.44 5.33 22.31
N GLY A 160 17.80 4.87 21.23
CA GLY A 160 16.37 5.05 20.94
C GLY A 160 15.41 4.18 21.74
N GLN A 161 15.87 3.06 22.32
CA GLN A 161 14.97 2.05 22.94
C GLN A 161 14.25 2.57 24.20
N LEU A 162 14.83 3.57 24.88
CA LEU A 162 14.22 4.28 26.02
C LEU A 162 13.82 5.72 25.67
N SER A 163 13.91 6.10 24.40
CA SER A 163 13.60 7.45 23.92
C SER A 163 12.09 7.61 23.70
N VAL A 164 11.60 8.84 23.88
CA VAL A 164 10.25 9.23 23.42
C VAL A 164 10.15 9.34 21.89
N VAL A 165 11.26 9.16 21.18
CA VAL A 165 11.38 9.14 19.72
C VAL A 165 12.04 7.82 19.26
N PRO A 166 11.38 6.67 19.45
CA PRO A 166 11.97 5.36 19.18
C PRO A 166 12.28 5.13 17.69
N TRP A 167 11.54 5.76 16.79
CA TRP A 167 11.67 5.58 15.33
C TRP A 167 12.86 6.32 14.69
N ARG A 168 13.62 7.15 15.43
CA ARG A 168 14.72 7.96 14.87
C ARG A 168 16.03 7.76 15.63
N ARG A 169 17.09 7.47 14.87
CA ARG A 169 18.47 7.33 15.39
C ARG A 169 19.07 8.69 15.77
N THR A 170 19.91 8.70 16.79
CA THR A 170 20.64 9.90 17.21
C THR A 170 21.88 10.13 16.35
N GLY A 171 22.27 11.39 16.15
CA GLY A 171 23.53 11.73 15.48
C GLY A 171 23.60 11.46 13.96
N VAL A 172 22.48 11.18 13.29
CA VAL A 172 22.44 10.96 11.83
C VAL A 172 22.94 12.20 11.09
N LYS A 173 23.91 12.02 10.19
CA LYS A 173 24.51 13.07 9.38
C LYS A 173 24.48 12.68 7.90
N TYR A 174 24.05 13.61 7.07
CA TYR A 174 24.07 13.50 5.62
C TYR A 174 24.94 14.58 5.01
N THR A 175 25.59 14.27 3.89
CA THR A 175 26.32 15.26 3.08
C THR A 175 25.37 16.34 2.56
N ASN A 176 24.20 15.91 2.05
CA ASN A 176 23.12 16.78 1.61
C ASN A 176 21.88 16.51 2.45
N ASN A 177 21.26 17.58 2.94
CA ASN A 177 20.16 17.53 3.87
C ASN A 177 18.84 17.77 3.14
N GLU A 178 18.39 16.78 2.38
CA GLU A 178 17.19 16.86 1.53
C GLU A 178 16.05 16.03 2.10
N ALA A 179 14.81 16.46 1.82
CA ALA A 179 13.59 15.72 2.15
C ALA A 179 12.68 15.78 0.92
N TYR A 180 12.26 14.61 0.45
CA TYR A 180 11.33 14.45 -0.65
C TYR A 180 9.97 14.07 -0.08
N PHE A 181 8.91 14.56 -0.70
CA PHE A 181 7.54 14.36 -0.25
C PHE A 181 6.75 13.87 -1.45
N ASP A 182 6.33 12.60 -1.43
CA ASP A 182 5.51 12.01 -2.48
C ASP A 182 4.04 12.02 -2.05
N VAL A 183 3.17 12.45 -2.96
CA VAL A 183 1.71 12.40 -2.77
C VAL A 183 1.15 11.45 -3.80
N VAL A 184 0.66 10.30 -3.32
CA VAL A 184 0.05 9.25 -4.15
C VAL A 184 -1.43 9.21 -3.82
N GLU A 185 -2.26 9.44 -4.82
CA GLU A 185 -3.73 9.41 -4.69
C GLU A 185 -4.31 8.34 -5.62
N GLU A 186 -5.20 7.53 -5.07
CA GLU A 186 -6.02 6.55 -5.77
C GLU A 186 -7.47 7.02 -5.75
N ILE A 187 -8.12 6.97 -6.91
CA ILE A 187 -9.54 7.30 -7.05
C ILE A 187 -10.31 6.03 -7.36
N ASP A 188 -11.20 5.68 -6.43
CA ASP A 188 -12.20 4.66 -6.63
C ASP A 188 -13.53 5.33 -6.96
N ALA A 189 -14.10 5.01 -8.13
CA ALA A 189 -15.35 5.60 -8.56
C ALA A 189 -16.28 4.59 -9.24
N ILE A 190 -17.54 4.57 -8.81
CA ILE A 190 -18.62 3.84 -9.48
C ILE A 190 -19.46 4.84 -10.25
N ILE A 191 -19.54 4.66 -11.57
CA ILE A 191 -20.30 5.53 -12.47
C ILE A 191 -21.47 4.72 -13.02
N ASP A 192 -22.66 5.30 -12.98
CA ASP A 192 -23.85 4.65 -13.53
C ASP A 192 -23.85 4.65 -15.07
N LYS A 193 -24.80 3.92 -15.67
CA LYS A 193 -24.95 3.85 -17.12
C LYS A 193 -25.23 5.20 -17.82
N SER A 194 -25.70 6.21 -17.08
CA SER A 194 -25.99 7.56 -17.59
C SER A 194 -24.76 8.47 -17.57
N GLY A 195 -23.68 8.06 -16.91
CA GLY A 195 -22.47 8.85 -16.70
C GLY A 195 -22.50 9.68 -15.41
N SER A 196 -23.49 9.43 -14.53
CA SER A 196 -23.59 10.04 -13.20
C SER A 196 -22.74 9.27 -12.21
N THR A 197 -21.97 9.98 -11.38
CA THR A 197 -21.14 9.39 -10.33
C THR A 197 -22.06 8.91 -9.20
N ILE A 198 -22.02 7.61 -8.88
CA ILE A 198 -22.73 7.02 -7.73
C ILE A 198 -21.88 7.18 -6.47
N THR A 199 -20.64 6.71 -6.53
CA THR A 199 -19.64 6.88 -5.49
C THR A 199 -18.35 7.34 -6.13
N ALA A 200 -17.62 8.18 -5.42
CA ALA A 200 -16.25 8.54 -5.75
C ALA A 200 -15.52 8.84 -4.46
N GLU A 201 -14.42 8.15 -4.23
CA GLU A 201 -13.63 8.23 -3.03
C GLU A 201 -12.17 8.41 -3.43
N ILE A 202 -11.45 9.23 -2.66
CA ILE A 202 -10.01 9.39 -2.84
C ILE A 202 -9.35 8.78 -1.62
N GLN A 203 -8.49 7.80 -1.86
CA GLN A 203 -7.54 7.32 -0.88
C GLN A 203 -6.19 7.91 -1.25
N GLY A 204 -5.53 8.55 -0.29
CA GLY A 204 -4.20 9.06 -0.57
C GLY A 204 -3.22 8.77 0.56
N VAL A 205 -1.96 8.77 0.16
CA VAL A 205 -0.82 8.74 1.04
C VAL A 205 -0.06 10.03 0.78
N ILE A 206 0.06 10.83 1.84
CA ILE A 206 0.64 12.15 1.78
C ILE A 206 1.90 12.19 2.62
N ASP A 207 2.81 13.00 2.13
CA ASP A 207 3.95 13.48 2.88
C ASP A 207 3.79 14.97 3.31
N ALA A 208 2.89 15.78 2.71
CA ALA A 208 2.26 16.96 3.36
C ALA A 208 1.05 17.54 2.56
N CYS A 209 -0.13 17.78 3.16
CA CYS A 209 -1.22 18.62 2.57
C CYS A 209 -2.03 19.40 3.61
N ASN A 210 -2.93 20.24 3.09
CA ASN A 210 -3.89 21.04 3.83
C ASN A 210 -4.87 20.19 4.67
N PRO A 211 -4.90 20.36 6.01
CA PRO A 211 -5.75 19.61 6.94
C PRO A 211 -7.25 19.66 6.66
N ARG A 212 -7.73 20.73 5.99
CA ARG A 212 -9.15 21.10 5.98
C ARG A 212 -10.01 20.28 5.03
N LEU A 213 -9.39 19.46 4.18
CA LEU A 213 -10.07 18.66 3.16
C LEU A 213 -10.06 17.16 3.48
N LEU A 214 -9.49 16.76 4.62
CA LEU A 214 -9.27 15.37 4.99
C LEU A 214 -10.35 14.93 5.97
N ASP A 215 -11.17 13.95 5.57
CA ASP A 215 -12.29 13.46 6.39
C ASP A 215 -11.81 12.45 7.44
N ASP A 216 -10.94 11.52 7.02
CA ASP A 216 -10.31 10.53 7.90
C ASP A 216 -8.80 10.53 7.64
N VAL A 217 -7.99 10.64 8.69
CA VAL A 217 -6.53 10.73 8.59
C VAL A 217 -5.89 9.80 9.61
N SER A 218 -5.06 8.90 9.10
CA SER A 218 -4.18 8.05 9.90
C SER A 218 -2.75 8.58 9.83
N PHE A 219 -2.11 8.75 10.98
CA PHE A 219 -0.77 9.31 11.09
C PHE A 219 0.26 8.26 11.45
N HIS A 220 1.47 8.44 10.96
CA HIS A 220 2.64 7.78 11.52
C HIS A 220 2.83 8.18 13.00
N PRO A 221 3.28 7.27 13.89
CA PRO A 221 3.55 7.56 15.29
C PRO A 221 4.48 8.75 15.55
N CYS A 222 5.27 9.15 14.55
CA CYS A 222 6.13 10.32 14.64
C CYS A 222 5.40 11.65 14.73
N VAL A 223 4.11 11.68 14.39
CA VAL A 223 3.26 12.86 14.42
C VAL A 223 2.75 13.13 15.82
N ARG A 224 2.89 14.38 16.26
CA ARG A 224 2.35 14.88 17.54
C ARG A 224 0.84 15.06 17.43
N PHE A 225 0.09 13.97 17.57
CA PHE A 225 -1.36 13.94 17.37
C PHE A 225 -2.12 15.02 18.17
N LYS A 226 -1.80 15.23 19.45
CA LYS A 226 -2.46 16.25 20.28
C LYS A 226 -2.31 17.67 19.72
N ARG A 227 -1.16 17.98 19.11
CA ARG A 227 -0.90 19.27 18.48
C ARG A 227 -1.67 19.41 17.16
N TRP A 228 -1.72 18.34 16.39
CA TRP A 228 -2.57 18.27 15.20
C TRP A 228 -4.05 18.50 15.54
N GLU A 229 -4.56 17.83 16.56
CA GLU A 229 -5.96 17.94 16.98
C GLU A 229 -6.33 19.35 17.44
N ALA A 230 -5.45 20.00 18.23
CA ALA A 230 -5.71 21.33 18.78
C ALA A 230 -5.48 22.46 17.77
N GLU A 231 -4.39 22.40 16.98
CA GLU A 231 -3.91 23.53 16.17
C GLU A 231 -4.02 23.28 14.66
N ARG A 232 -4.32 22.04 14.24
CA ARG A 232 -4.22 21.57 12.84
C ARG A 232 -2.82 21.80 12.26
N ILE A 233 -1.81 21.71 13.12
CA ILE A 233 -0.40 21.82 12.78
C ILE A 233 0.22 20.42 12.72
N LEU A 234 0.69 20.02 11.55
CA LEU A 234 1.42 18.76 11.38
C LEU A 234 2.84 18.94 11.89
N SER A 235 3.15 18.34 13.04
CA SER A 235 4.43 18.44 13.73
C SER A 235 4.97 17.05 14.04
N PHE A 236 6.18 16.76 13.58
CA PHE A 236 6.77 15.42 13.72
C PHE A 236 8.30 15.45 13.74
N ILE A 237 8.88 14.36 14.24
CA ILE A 237 10.31 14.05 14.12
C ILE A 237 10.41 12.83 13.22
N PRO A 238 10.77 12.94 11.93
CA PRO A 238 10.62 11.83 11.00
C PRO A 238 11.60 10.68 11.31
N PRO A 239 11.21 9.42 11.05
CA PRO A 239 12.15 8.33 10.86
C PRO A 239 13.21 8.67 9.81
N ASP A 240 14.30 7.92 9.83
CA ASP A 240 15.35 8.02 8.83
C ASP A 240 15.00 7.17 7.60
N GLY A 241 15.20 7.71 6.39
CA GLY A 241 14.87 7.02 5.13
C GLY A 241 13.43 7.24 4.65
N ASN A 242 12.94 6.32 3.80
CA ASN A 242 11.58 6.35 3.27
C ASN A 242 10.60 5.80 4.32
N PHE A 243 9.52 6.53 4.60
CA PHE A 243 8.44 6.09 5.45
C PHE A 243 7.14 6.75 5.02
N ARG A 244 6.00 6.15 5.36
CA ARG A 244 4.68 6.75 5.15
C ARG A 244 4.38 7.71 6.30
N LEU A 245 4.29 9.02 6.04
CA LEU A 245 3.96 10.01 7.08
C LEU A 245 2.49 9.97 7.50
N LEU A 246 1.56 9.98 6.54
CA LEU A 246 0.14 9.86 6.81
C LEU A 246 -0.61 9.24 5.63
N SER A 247 -1.76 8.65 5.92
CA SER A 247 -2.76 8.28 4.91
C SER A 247 -4.06 8.96 5.23
N TYR A 248 -4.85 9.25 4.20
CA TYR A 248 -6.11 9.95 4.34
C TYR A 248 -7.15 9.38 3.39
N HIS A 249 -8.40 9.60 3.78
CA HIS A 249 -9.55 9.32 2.97
C HIS A 249 -10.39 10.59 2.84
N VAL A 250 -10.82 10.86 1.61
CA VAL A 250 -11.78 11.92 1.31
C VAL A 250 -13.07 11.28 0.80
N SER A 251 -14.14 11.48 1.57
CA SER A 251 -15.45 10.92 1.30
C SER A 251 -16.15 11.64 0.14
N SER A 252 -17.13 10.96 -0.46
CA SER A 252 -17.87 11.42 -1.65
C SER A 252 -18.68 12.70 -1.47
N GLN A 253 -18.74 13.28 -0.27
CA GLN A 253 -19.37 14.59 -0.04
C GLN A 253 -18.58 15.73 -0.70
N ASN A 254 -17.28 15.51 -0.95
CA ASN A 254 -16.45 16.40 -1.73
C ASN A 254 -16.51 16.03 -3.22
N LEU A 255 -16.63 17.02 -4.11
CA LEU A 255 -16.69 16.81 -5.56
C LEU A 255 -15.37 16.22 -6.09
N VAL A 256 -15.28 14.90 -6.19
CA VAL A 256 -14.13 14.20 -6.77
C VAL A 256 -14.10 14.42 -8.29
N ALA A 257 -12.97 14.94 -8.77
CA ALA A 257 -12.77 15.24 -10.18
C ALA A 257 -12.44 13.96 -10.98
N ILE A 258 -13.45 13.30 -11.51
CA ILE A 258 -13.26 12.12 -12.35
C ILE A 258 -12.55 12.50 -13.66
N PRO A 259 -11.38 11.91 -13.99
CA PRO A 259 -10.55 12.34 -15.10
C PRO A 259 -11.09 11.90 -16.47
N VAL A 260 -11.80 10.78 -16.53
CA VAL A 260 -12.28 10.15 -17.77
C VAL A 260 -13.79 9.92 -17.71
N TYR A 261 -14.48 10.19 -18.81
CA TYR A 261 -15.85 9.72 -19.02
C TYR A 261 -15.90 8.64 -20.09
N VAL A 262 -16.93 7.81 -20.01
CA VAL A 262 -17.20 6.74 -20.97
C VAL A 262 -18.53 7.01 -21.66
N LYS A 263 -18.53 6.95 -22.99
CA LYS A 263 -19.74 6.78 -23.79
C LYS A 263 -19.78 5.35 -24.28
N HIS A 264 -20.85 4.63 -23.97
CA HIS A 264 -21.02 3.24 -24.38
C HIS A 264 -22.34 3.04 -25.11
N ASN A 265 -22.35 2.06 -26.00
CA ASN A 265 -23.55 1.54 -26.66
C ASN A 265 -23.34 0.04 -26.91
N ILE A 266 -23.58 -0.75 -25.85
CA ILE A 266 -23.46 -2.20 -25.88
C ILE A 266 -24.86 -2.78 -25.97
N THR A 267 -25.12 -3.58 -27.00
CA THR A 267 -26.43 -4.18 -27.24
C THR A 267 -26.33 -5.64 -27.65
N PHE A 268 -27.23 -6.44 -27.11
CA PHE A 268 -27.43 -7.85 -27.45
C PHE A 268 -28.83 -7.99 -28.04
N ARG A 269 -28.94 -8.57 -29.24
CA ARG A 269 -30.23 -8.76 -29.92
C ARG A 269 -30.75 -10.17 -29.65
N GLU A 270 -31.97 -10.25 -29.13
CA GLU A 270 -32.65 -11.51 -28.83
C GLU A 270 -32.83 -12.36 -30.10
N GLY A 271 -32.60 -13.67 -29.98
CA GLY A 271 -32.69 -14.61 -31.11
C GLY A 271 -31.62 -14.46 -32.18
N SER A 272 -30.64 -13.57 -32.00
CA SER A 272 -29.53 -13.38 -32.94
C SER A 272 -28.21 -13.89 -32.36
N SER A 273 -27.33 -14.36 -33.22
CA SER A 273 -25.95 -14.72 -32.87
C SER A 273 -25.00 -13.51 -32.90
N GLN A 274 -25.52 -12.27 -32.87
CA GLN A 274 -24.72 -11.05 -32.99
C GLN A 274 -25.07 -9.99 -31.94
N GLY A 275 -24.05 -9.39 -31.36
CA GLY A 275 -24.11 -8.22 -30.51
C GLY A 275 -23.32 -7.05 -31.10
N ARG A 276 -23.58 -5.84 -30.61
CA ARG A 276 -22.81 -4.63 -30.96
C ARG A 276 -22.10 -4.13 -29.71
N PHE A 277 -20.82 -3.79 -29.87
CA PHE A 277 -20.00 -3.20 -28.81
C PHE A 277 -19.44 -1.88 -29.31
N GLU A 278 -19.76 -0.80 -28.61
CA GLU A 278 -19.20 0.51 -28.89
C GLU A 278 -18.82 1.20 -27.60
N LEU A 279 -17.57 1.63 -27.54
CA LEU A 279 -17.00 2.37 -26.43
C LEU A 279 -16.24 3.58 -26.96
N THR A 280 -16.35 4.71 -26.28
CA THR A 280 -15.57 5.92 -26.56
C THR A 280 -15.20 6.57 -25.25
N LEU A 281 -13.91 6.84 -25.06
CA LEU A 281 -13.41 7.51 -23.86
C LEU A 281 -13.15 8.97 -24.18
N GLY A 282 -13.34 9.83 -23.20
CA GLY A 282 -12.91 11.22 -23.31
C GLY A 282 -12.50 11.81 -21.97
N PRO A 283 -11.70 12.89 -21.99
CA PRO A 283 -11.34 13.60 -20.78
C PRO A 283 -12.58 14.30 -20.19
N LYS A 284 -12.76 14.24 -18.87
CA LYS A 284 -13.86 14.90 -18.14
C LYS A 284 -13.34 16.05 -17.28
N GLN A 285 -12.69 15.76 -16.15
CA GLN A 285 -12.11 16.76 -15.26
C GLN A 285 -10.62 16.46 -15.02
N THR A 286 -9.76 16.82 -15.98
CA THR A 286 -8.33 16.46 -15.94
C THR A 286 -7.42 17.55 -15.35
N MET A 287 -7.99 18.67 -14.88
CA MET A 287 -7.24 19.79 -14.28
C MET A 287 -6.09 20.31 -15.17
N GLY A 288 -6.24 20.21 -16.49
CA GLY A 288 -5.23 20.64 -17.47
C GLY A 288 -4.08 19.65 -17.69
N LYS A 289 -4.13 18.47 -17.07
CA LYS A 289 -3.17 17.37 -17.27
C LYS A 289 -3.69 16.38 -18.30
N GLY A 290 -2.76 15.65 -18.92
CA GLY A 290 -3.09 14.53 -19.79
C GLY A 290 -3.46 13.29 -18.97
N VAL A 291 -4.30 12.43 -19.53
CA VAL A 291 -4.59 11.10 -18.95
C VAL A 291 -3.76 10.08 -19.72
N GLU A 292 -2.90 9.36 -18.99
CA GLU A 292 -1.92 8.42 -19.56
C GLU A 292 -2.16 7.00 -19.03
N ALA A 293 -1.47 6.03 -19.64
CA ALA A 293 -1.57 4.60 -19.31
C ALA A 293 -3.03 4.10 -19.16
N VAL A 294 -3.92 4.52 -20.06
CA VAL A 294 -5.34 4.17 -19.97
C VAL A 294 -5.56 2.74 -20.45
N LEU A 295 -5.95 1.88 -19.53
CA LEU A 295 -6.33 0.48 -19.77
C LEU A 295 -7.81 0.31 -19.49
N VAL A 296 -8.54 -0.26 -20.44
CA VAL A 296 -9.94 -0.62 -20.26
C VAL A 296 -10.07 -2.14 -20.22
N SER A 297 -10.82 -2.66 -19.27
CA SER A 297 -11.21 -4.07 -19.25
C SER A 297 -12.72 -4.24 -19.09
N SER A 298 -13.27 -5.30 -19.68
CA SER A 298 -14.68 -5.65 -19.54
C SER A 298 -14.85 -7.17 -19.59
N GLN A 299 -15.48 -7.71 -18.56
CA GLN A 299 -15.81 -9.12 -18.46
C GLN A 299 -17.08 -9.39 -19.28
N LEU A 300 -16.93 -9.95 -20.48
CA LEU A 300 -18.06 -10.15 -21.38
C LEU A 300 -18.94 -11.35 -20.94
N PRO A 301 -20.24 -11.36 -21.30
CA PRO A 301 -21.14 -12.47 -20.99
C PRO A 301 -20.62 -13.80 -21.54
N ARG A 302 -20.87 -14.89 -20.82
CA ARG A 302 -20.39 -16.25 -21.19
C ARG A 302 -20.79 -16.69 -22.60
N GLY A 303 -21.93 -16.22 -23.09
CA GLY A 303 -22.42 -16.51 -24.44
C GLY A 303 -21.61 -15.85 -25.57
N VAL A 304 -20.71 -14.90 -25.28
CA VAL A 304 -19.83 -14.29 -26.29
C VAL A 304 -18.73 -15.27 -26.66
N LEU A 305 -18.65 -15.62 -27.95
CA LEU A 305 -17.67 -16.54 -28.50
C LEU A 305 -16.45 -15.81 -29.05
N ASN A 306 -16.64 -14.66 -29.70
CA ASN A 306 -15.57 -13.87 -30.29
C ASN A 306 -15.98 -12.39 -30.42
N THR A 307 -15.00 -11.52 -30.61
CA THR A 307 -15.19 -10.07 -30.83
C THR A 307 -14.41 -9.61 -32.07
N ASN A 308 -15.10 -8.92 -32.99
CA ASN A 308 -14.49 -8.23 -34.12
C ASN A 308 -14.67 -6.73 -33.91
N LEU A 309 -13.66 -6.11 -33.30
CA LEU A 309 -13.68 -4.70 -32.88
C LEU A 309 -12.58 -3.94 -33.61
N ASN A 310 -12.80 -2.65 -33.82
CA ASN A 310 -11.88 -1.76 -34.50
C ASN A 310 -11.53 -0.61 -33.54
N PRO A 311 -10.32 -0.60 -32.95
CA PRO A 311 -9.85 0.52 -32.16
C PRO A 311 -9.47 1.69 -33.08
N THR A 312 -9.88 2.92 -32.75
CA THR A 312 -9.36 4.13 -33.41
C THR A 312 -8.00 4.57 -32.85
N GLN A 313 -7.63 4.02 -31.70
CA GLN A 313 -6.37 4.22 -30.99
C GLN A 313 -6.08 3.01 -30.10
N GLY A 314 -4.81 2.64 -29.99
CA GLY A 314 -4.37 1.55 -29.12
C GLY A 314 -4.66 0.16 -29.70
N THR A 315 -4.50 -0.86 -28.87
CA THR A 315 -4.67 -2.27 -29.24
C THR A 315 -5.62 -2.97 -28.27
N TYR A 316 -6.41 -3.91 -28.77
CA TYR A 316 -7.31 -4.70 -27.93
C TYR A 316 -7.00 -6.19 -28.06
N THR A 317 -7.32 -6.93 -27.00
CA THR A 317 -7.25 -8.39 -26.94
C THR A 317 -8.53 -8.93 -26.33
N PHE A 318 -9.01 -10.06 -26.82
CA PHE A 318 -10.13 -10.78 -26.23
C PHE A 318 -9.73 -12.22 -25.97
N ASP A 319 -9.85 -12.66 -24.72
CA ASP A 319 -9.65 -14.04 -24.34
C ASP A 319 -11.00 -14.79 -24.37
N PRO A 320 -11.21 -15.75 -25.30
CA PRO A 320 -12.45 -16.50 -25.40
C PRO A 320 -12.67 -17.50 -24.25
N VAL A 321 -11.66 -17.81 -23.43
CA VAL A 321 -11.77 -18.70 -22.28
C VAL A 321 -12.27 -17.94 -21.07
N THR A 322 -11.52 -16.92 -20.64
CA THR A 322 -11.90 -16.08 -19.49
C THR A 322 -13.03 -15.11 -19.83
N LYS A 323 -13.29 -14.85 -21.11
CA LYS A 323 -14.23 -13.83 -21.62
C LYS A 323 -13.81 -12.39 -21.30
N LEU A 324 -12.54 -12.19 -20.98
CA LEU A 324 -11.99 -10.87 -20.69
C LEU A 324 -11.65 -10.13 -22.00
N LEU A 325 -12.28 -8.97 -22.19
CA LEU A 325 -11.88 -7.99 -23.20
C LEU A 325 -10.96 -6.96 -22.55
N SER A 326 -9.78 -6.75 -23.10
CA SER A 326 -8.83 -5.72 -22.67
C SER A 326 -8.49 -4.79 -23.84
N TRP A 327 -8.45 -3.49 -23.58
CA TRP A 327 -8.09 -2.45 -24.54
C TRP A 327 -7.07 -1.50 -23.93
N ASP A 328 -5.84 -1.57 -24.45
CA ASP A 328 -4.76 -0.65 -24.12
C ASP A 328 -4.86 0.57 -25.04
N VAL A 329 -5.23 1.71 -24.45
CA VAL A 329 -5.44 2.98 -25.16
C VAL A 329 -4.18 3.84 -25.15
N GLY A 330 -3.33 3.70 -24.12
CA GLY A 330 -2.23 4.62 -23.83
C GLY A 330 -2.73 6.01 -23.42
N LYS A 331 -2.21 7.06 -24.07
CA LYS A 331 -2.50 8.46 -23.74
C LYS A 331 -3.74 9.01 -24.44
N ILE A 332 -4.71 9.55 -23.71
CA ILE A 332 -5.91 10.13 -24.31
C ILE A 332 -5.58 11.45 -25.00
N ASN A 333 -5.88 11.52 -26.30
CA ASN A 333 -5.79 12.74 -27.11
C ASN A 333 -7.16 13.46 -27.14
N PRO A 334 -7.29 14.69 -26.58
CA PRO A 334 -8.57 15.40 -26.57
C PRO A 334 -9.11 15.77 -27.95
N GLN A 335 -8.25 15.96 -28.95
CA GLN A 335 -8.64 16.33 -30.32
C GLN A 335 -9.23 15.15 -31.10
N LYS A 336 -8.82 13.91 -30.79
CA LYS A 336 -9.33 12.70 -31.42
C LYS A 336 -9.61 11.64 -30.36
N LEU A 337 -10.87 11.58 -29.92
CA LEU A 337 -11.29 10.68 -28.86
C LEU A 337 -11.06 9.21 -29.22
N PRO A 338 -10.40 8.42 -28.35
CA PRO A 338 -10.22 7.00 -28.57
C PRO A 338 -11.56 6.27 -28.48
N SER A 339 -11.77 5.30 -29.37
CA SER A 339 -12.97 4.49 -29.42
C SER A 339 -12.68 3.08 -29.87
N LEU A 340 -13.47 2.13 -29.38
CA LEU A 340 -13.44 0.72 -29.74
C LEU A 340 -14.84 0.30 -30.18
N LYS A 341 -15.01 -0.06 -31.45
CA LYS A 341 -16.34 -0.31 -32.04
C LYS A 341 -16.36 -1.56 -32.90
N GLY A 342 -17.43 -2.32 -32.84
CA GLY A 342 -17.63 -3.46 -33.74
C GLY A 342 -18.73 -4.42 -33.29
N SER A 343 -18.58 -5.67 -33.70
CA SER A 343 -19.57 -6.73 -33.46
C SER A 343 -19.01 -7.83 -32.54
N MET A 344 -19.89 -8.38 -31.72
CA MET A 344 -19.64 -9.58 -30.90
C MET A 344 -20.39 -10.75 -31.49
N SER A 345 -19.75 -11.91 -31.59
CA SER A 345 -20.39 -13.17 -31.99
C SER A 345 -20.87 -13.91 -30.75
N LEU A 346 -22.15 -14.26 -30.74
CA LEU A 346 -22.80 -14.97 -29.64
C LEU A 346 -23.07 -16.42 -30.03
N GLN A 347 -23.10 -17.30 -29.04
CA GLN A 347 -23.56 -18.68 -29.22
C GLN A 347 -24.99 -18.70 -29.75
N ALA A 348 -25.25 -19.57 -30.73
CA ALA A 348 -26.59 -19.73 -31.30
C ALA A 348 -27.61 -20.13 -30.22
N GLY A 349 -28.73 -19.42 -30.16
CA GLY A 349 -29.78 -19.66 -29.14
C GLY A 349 -29.43 -19.14 -27.74
N ALA A 350 -28.34 -18.39 -27.56
CA ALA A 350 -28.05 -17.74 -26.28
C ALA A 350 -29.16 -16.75 -25.92
N SER A 351 -29.60 -16.78 -24.66
CA SER A 351 -30.45 -15.73 -24.12
C SER A 351 -29.70 -14.40 -24.10
N LYS A 352 -30.46 -13.32 -24.23
CA LYS A 352 -29.92 -11.99 -23.97
C LYS A 352 -29.39 -11.95 -22.53
N PRO A 353 -28.19 -11.41 -22.28
CA PRO A 353 -27.72 -11.17 -20.92
C PRO A 353 -28.70 -10.27 -20.17
N ASP A 354 -28.89 -10.56 -18.88
CA ASP A 354 -29.77 -9.77 -18.00
C ASP A 354 -29.28 -8.32 -17.90
N GLU A 355 -27.96 -8.13 -17.94
CA GLU A 355 -27.30 -6.83 -17.83
C GLU A 355 -26.14 -6.69 -18.82
N ASN A 356 -25.79 -5.43 -19.12
CA ASN A 356 -24.58 -5.14 -19.88
C ASN A 356 -23.34 -5.37 -19.02
N PRO A 357 -22.21 -5.77 -19.62
CA PRO A 357 -20.99 -6.02 -18.87
C PRO A 357 -20.44 -4.72 -18.24
N THR A 358 -19.85 -4.84 -17.06
CA THR A 358 -19.13 -3.75 -16.39
C THR A 358 -17.89 -3.36 -17.19
N ILE A 359 -17.58 -2.06 -17.21
CA ILE A 359 -16.40 -1.49 -17.84
C ILE A 359 -15.50 -0.96 -16.73
N ASN A 360 -14.33 -1.56 -16.58
CA ASN A 360 -13.29 -1.12 -15.65
C ASN A 360 -12.27 -0.29 -16.41
N ILE A 361 -11.82 0.82 -15.81
CA ILE A 361 -10.80 1.69 -16.39
C ILE A 361 -9.71 1.89 -15.35
N GLN A 362 -8.48 1.62 -15.73
CA GLN A 362 -7.28 1.93 -14.97
C GLN A 362 -6.51 3.02 -15.71
N THR A 363 -5.99 3.99 -14.98
CA THR A 363 -5.23 5.10 -15.54
C THR A 363 -4.11 5.49 -14.58
N GLU A 364 -2.97 5.91 -15.09
CA GLU A 364 -1.93 6.54 -14.29
C GLU A 364 -1.80 8.02 -14.68
N GLY A 365 -1.66 8.89 -13.68
CA GLY A 365 -1.53 10.33 -13.89
C GLY A 365 -0.45 10.90 -12.99
N GLU A 366 0.73 11.18 -13.54
CA GLU A 366 1.74 11.92 -12.81
C GLU A 366 1.24 13.36 -12.54
N SER A 367 1.26 13.77 -11.27
CA SER A 367 0.98 15.15 -10.82
C SER A 367 -0.49 15.63 -10.86
N VAL A 368 -1.47 14.75 -10.81
CA VAL A 368 -2.86 15.16 -10.56
C VAL A 368 -3.13 15.09 -9.06
N GLY A 369 -2.88 16.18 -8.34
CA GLY A 369 -3.44 16.34 -6.99
C GLY A 369 -4.95 16.56 -7.12
N TYR A 370 -5.72 15.51 -6.90
CA TYR A 370 -7.18 15.54 -6.89
C TYR A 370 -7.69 16.20 -5.60
N VAL A 371 -6.95 16.07 -4.50
CA VAL A 371 -7.08 16.96 -3.35
C VAL A 371 -6.15 18.16 -3.55
N ARG A 372 -6.73 19.37 -3.58
CA ARG A 372 -5.97 20.63 -3.63
C ARG A 372 -5.24 20.86 -2.29
N GLY A 373 -4.09 20.24 -2.11
CA GLY A 373 -3.15 20.51 -1.02
C GLY A 373 -1.84 21.05 -1.56
N GLU A 374 -1.43 22.23 -1.10
CA GLU A 374 -0.04 22.69 -1.28
C GLU A 374 0.69 22.56 0.05
N VAL A 375 1.94 22.12 0.00
CA VAL A 375 2.86 22.17 1.14
C VAL A 375 3.18 23.63 1.40
N GLN A 376 2.51 24.24 2.38
CA GLN A 376 2.56 25.69 2.54
C GLN A 376 3.92 26.19 3.06
N THR A 377 4.56 25.47 3.98
CA THR A 377 5.92 25.76 4.48
C THR A 377 6.43 24.57 5.31
N ILE A 378 7.64 24.08 5.05
CA ILE A 378 8.33 23.16 5.96
C ILE A 378 9.38 23.95 6.74
N GLN A 379 9.14 24.21 8.02
CA GLN A 379 10.18 24.77 8.89
C GLN A 379 11.04 23.63 9.42
N ARG A 380 12.35 23.61 9.15
CA ARG A 380 13.30 22.64 9.70
C ARG A 380 14.21 23.33 10.72
N HIS A 381 14.23 22.83 11.94
CA HIS A 381 15.22 23.24 12.94
C HIS A 381 16.27 22.13 13.11
N GLN A 382 17.56 22.45 12.95
CA GLN A 382 18.65 21.54 13.30
C GLN A 382 19.30 22.08 14.57
N VAL A 383 19.06 21.40 15.70
CA VAL A 383 19.72 21.76 16.96
C VAL A 383 21.17 21.30 16.87
N HIS A 384 22.10 22.27 16.89
CA HIS A 384 23.51 21.98 17.06
C HIS A 384 23.77 21.60 18.53
N ASP A 385 24.28 20.39 18.70
CA ASP A 385 24.75 19.74 19.91
C ASP A 385 25.26 20.70 21.01
N GLN A 386 24.61 20.71 22.17
CA GLN A 386 25.22 21.11 23.44
C GLN A 386 24.83 20.10 24.53
N SER A 387 25.82 19.29 24.91
CA SER A 387 26.06 18.68 26.23
C SER A 387 24.84 18.40 27.12
N TRP A 388 24.59 17.11 27.32
CA TRP A 388 23.77 16.51 28.36
C TRP A 388 23.83 17.24 29.71
N GLN A 389 22.79 18.02 30.00
CA GLN A 389 22.17 18.07 31.31
C GLN A 389 20.68 17.85 31.11
N ILE A 390 20.03 17.20 32.07
CA ILE A 390 18.57 17.05 32.09
C ILE A 390 17.99 18.39 32.57
N PRO A 391 17.25 19.14 31.73
CA PRO A 391 16.16 19.94 32.29
C PRO A 391 14.88 19.90 31.46
N GLY A 392 13.74 19.70 32.15
CA GLY A 392 12.41 20.23 31.82
C GLY A 392 11.70 19.73 30.54
N PRO A 393 10.36 19.81 30.48
CA PRO A 393 9.56 19.28 29.37
C PRO A 393 9.60 20.12 28.07
N ASP A 394 10.42 21.17 28.01
CA ASP A 394 10.40 22.17 26.93
C ASP A 394 11.78 22.32 26.27
N ILE A 395 12.20 21.36 25.44
CA ILE A 395 13.29 21.57 24.47
C ILE A 395 12.92 20.97 23.10
N GLU A 396 12.91 21.83 22.09
CA GLU A 396 12.62 21.53 20.68
C GLU A 396 13.75 20.75 20.00
N ALA A 397 13.67 19.43 20.01
CA ALA A 397 14.41 18.61 19.04
C ALA A 397 13.77 18.78 17.64
N GLY A 398 14.63 18.94 16.62
CA GLY A 398 14.30 19.37 15.26
C GLY A 398 12.90 19.09 14.76
N LEU A 399 12.06 20.12 14.80
CA LEU A 399 10.68 20.10 14.36
C LEU A 399 10.63 20.32 12.84
N ALA A 400 9.90 19.47 12.12
CA ALA A 400 9.23 19.86 10.88
C ALA A 400 7.82 20.33 11.25
N THR A 401 7.47 21.58 10.93
CA THR A 401 6.15 22.16 11.23
C THR A 401 5.53 22.74 9.97
N LEU A 402 4.31 22.33 9.64
CA LEU A 402 3.48 22.88 8.55
C LEU A 402 2.39 23.80 9.11
N TRP A 403 2.32 25.04 8.63
CA TRP A 403 1.37 26.07 9.08
C TRP A 403 0.33 26.39 8.00
N PRO A 404 -0.94 26.73 8.36
CA PRO A 404 -1.88 27.40 7.45
C PRO A 404 -1.54 28.89 7.36
N LEU A 405 -1.13 29.41 6.19
CA LEU A 405 -0.98 30.86 5.98
C LEU A 405 -2.32 31.52 5.67
N HIS A 406 -2.66 32.52 6.49
CA HIS A 406 -3.61 33.57 6.13
C HIS A 406 -2.91 34.55 5.16
N HIS A 407 -3.58 34.82 4.04
CA HIS A 407 -3.28 35.82 2.98
C HIS A 407 -2.36 35.44 1.82
N ASN A 408 -2.90 35.72 0.61
CA ASN A 408 -2.35 35.56 -0.73
C ASN A 408 -0.94 36.11 -0.89
N HIS A 409 0.00 35.27 -1.32
CA HIS A 409 1.03 35.65 -2.29
C HIS A 409 1.42 34.43 -3.13
N TYR A 410 1.37 34.58 -4.46
CA TYR A 410 1.80 33.58 -5.44
C TYR A 410 3.31 33.33 -5.32
N CYS A 411 3.73 32.07 -5.22
CA CYS A 411 5.12 31.68 -5.49
C CYS A 411 5.17 30.83 -6.77
N THR A 412 5.63 31.46 -7.85
CA THR A 412 6.00 30.82 -9.11
C THR A 412 7.29 30.03 -8.97
N THR A 413 7.27 28.73 -9.22
CA THR A 413 8.47 27.92 -9.46
C THR A 413 8.91 28.09 -10.92
N GLU A 414 9.90 28.95 -11.16
CA GLU A 414 10.59 29.01 -12.46
C GLU A 414 11.50 27.78 -12.63
N ARG A 415 11.21 26.95 -13.62
CA ARG A 415 12.19 26.06 -14.26
C ARG A 415 13.20 26.90 -15.03
N ARG A 416 14.47 26.94 -14.62
CA ARG A 416 15.55 27.32 -15.53
C ARG A 416 16.12 26.07 -16.20
N GLY A 417 15.75 25.89 -17.47
CA GLY A 417 16.53 25.09 -18.41
C GLY A 417 17.57 25.94 -19.11
N GLY A 418 18.79 25.40 -19.20
CA GLY A 418 19.76 25.47 -20.30
C GLY A 418 20.20 26.80 -20.94
N GLY A 419 21.51 26.96 -21.10
CA GLY A 419 22.12 27.86 -22.09
C GLY A 419 23.50 28.33 -21.65
N GLY A 420 24.56 27.81 -22.27
CA GLY A 420 25.94 28.14 -21.93
C GLY A 420 26.46 29.46 -22.50
N GLU A 421 27.63 29.84 -22.00
CA GLU A 421 28.86 30.13 -22.75
C GLU A 421 30.04 29.69 -21.89
#